data_AF-A0A939M1E6-F1
#
_entry.id   AF-A0A939M1E6-F1
#
_cell.length_a   1.000
_cell.length_b   1.000
_cell.length_c   1.000
_cell.angle_alpha   90.00
_cell.angle_beta   90.00
_cell.angle_gamma   90.00
#
_symmetry.space_group_name_H-M   'P 1'
#
loop_
_entity.id
_entity.type
_entity.pdbx_description
1 polymer ?
#
loop_
_entity_poly.entity_id
_entity_poly.type
_entity_poly.pdbx_seq_one_letter_code
_entity_poly.pdbx_strand_id
1 'polypeptide(L)' 'MRHLFGAQLKKKSVVEEDRADLLGHGGKSETSERYCEPHEIAALYEFVQEVASRDGSVGAS' A
#
# COMPACT_ATOMS: atom_id res chain seq x y z
N MET A 1 -12.89 -5.91 -10.87
CA MET A 1 -12.79 -6.59 -9.56
C MET A 1 -11.37 -6.93 -9.15
N ARG A 2 -10.56 -7.61 -9.98
CA ARG A 2 -9.16 -7.96 -9.64
C ARG A 2 -8.30 -6.76 -9.23
N HIS A 3 -8.29 -5.67 -10.01
CA HIS A 3 -7.53 -4.45 -9.67
C HIS A 3 -8.00 -3.76 -8.39
N LEU A 4 -9.31 -3.72 -8.14
CA LEU A 4 -9.87 -3.17 -6.90
C LEU A 4 -9.42 -4.01 -5.69
N PHE A 5 -9.49 -5.33 -5.82
CA PHE A 5 -9.04 -6.26 -4.78
C PHE A 5 -7.53 -6.12 -4.52
N GLY A 6 -6.71 -6.08 -5.57
CA GLY A 6 -5.27 -5.82 -5.46
C GLY A 6 -4.95 -4.47 -4.82
N ALA A 7 -5.67 -3.40 -5.18
CA ALA A 7 -5.51 -2.08 -4.58
C ALA A 7 -5.83 -2.06 -3.07
N GLN A 8 -6.86 -2.79 -2.64
CA GLN A 8 -7.21 -2.91 -1.22
C GLN A 8 -6.14 -3.68 -0.43
N LEU A 9 -5.56 -4.74 -1.00
CA LEU A 9 -4.44 -5.47 -0.37
C LEU A 9 -3.18 -4.59 -0.24
N LYS A 10 -2.88 -3.75 -1.23
CA LYS A 10 -1.77 -2.78 -1.16
C LYS A 10 -1.99 -1.72 -0.08
N LYS A 11 -3.22 -1.21 0.07
CA LYS A 11 -3.60 -0.25 1.13
C LYS A 11 -3.44 -0.87 2.52
N LYS A 12 -3.71 -2.17 2.66
CA LYS A 12 -3.49 -2.95 3.88
C LYS A 12 -2.02 -3.37 4.09
N SER A 13 -1.10 -2.91 3.25
CA SER A 13 0.33 -3.23 3.33
C SER A 13 0.64 -4.73 3.28
N VAL A 14 -0.21 -5.53 2.63
CA VAL A 14 0.08 -6.96 2.37
C VAL A 14 1.31 -7.04 1.47
N VAL A 15 2.28 -7.91 1.79
CA VAL A 15 3.54 -8.04 1.06
C VAL A 15 3.31 -8.58 -0.36
N GLU A 16 4.26 -8.30 -1.27
CA GLU A 16 4.07 -8.59 -2.70
C GLU A 16 3.85 -10.08 -3.01
N GLU A 17 4.58 -10.96 -2.32
CA GLU A 17 4.48 -12.41 -2.47
C GLU A 17 3.06 -12.90 -2.12
N ASP A 18 2.55 -12.54 -0.94
CA ASP A 18 1.19 -12.88 -0.51
C ASP A 18 0.12 -12.33 -1.46
N ARG A 19 0.30 -11.10 -1.97
CA ARG A 19 -0.64 -10.54 -2.96
C ARG A 19 -0.60 -11.32 -4.26
N ALA A 20 0.59 -11.71 -4.70
CA ALA A 20 0.80 -12.47 -5.92
C ALA A 20 0.10 -13.84 -5.82
N ASP A 21 0.23 -14.51 -4.68
CA ASP A 21 -0.47 -15.77 -4.38
C ASP A 21 -1.99 -15.60 -4.37
N LEU A 22 -2.50 -14.57 -3.68
CA LEU A 22 -3.94 -14.30 -3.59
C LEU A 22 -4.58 -13.92 -4.94
N LEU A 23 -3.81 -13.33 -5.85
CA LEU A 23 -4.28 -12.91 -7.17
C LEU A 23 -3.97 -13.96 -8.26
N GLY A 24 -3.24 -15.02 -7.93
CA GLY A 24 -2.79 -16.05 -8.88
C GLY A 24 -1.80 -15.52 -9.92
N HIS A 25 -0.95 -14.58 -9.53
CA HIS A 25 0.12 -14.03 -10.38
C HIS A 25 1.46 -14.65 -10.00
N GLY A 26 2.18 -15.25 -10.96
CA GLY A 26 3.54 -15.75 -10.76
C GLY A 26 4.66 -14.76 -11.09
N GLY A 27 4.36 -13.46 -11.24
CA GLY A 27 5.35 -12.49 -11.74
C GLY A 27 5.09 -11.03 -11.33
N LYS A 28 6.14 -10.21 -11.40
CA LYS A 28 6.24 -8.81 -10.93
C LYS A 28 5.43 -7.78 -11.75
N SER A 29 4.39 -8.19 -12.49
CA SER A 29 3.78 -7.35 -13.52
C SER A 29 2.58 -6.51 -13.07
N GLU A 30 2.19 -6.53 -11.80
CA GLU A 30 1.21 -5.55 -11.30
C GLU A 30 1.92 -4.26 -10.90
N THR A 31 1.57 -3.16 -11.58
CA THR A 31 2.10 -1.81 -11.30
C THR A 31 2.00 -1.52 -9.80
N SER A 32 3.05 -0.99 -9.17
CA SER A 32 3.09 -0.69 -7.73
C SER A 32 2.11 0.44 -7.31
N GLU A 33 1.36 0.97 -8.28
CA GLU A 33 0.40 2.05 -8.11
C GLU A 33 -0.70 1.69 -7.10
N ARG A 34 -0.95 2.63 -6.18
CA ARG A 34 -2.06 2.62 -5.23
C ARG A 34 -3.08 3.64 -5.72
N TYR A 35 -4.25 3.18 -6.16
CA TYR A 35 -5.35 4.07 -6.51
C TYR A 35 -6.01 4.58 -5.23
N CYS A 36 -6.05 5.90 -5.08
CA CYS A 36 -6.77 6.57 -3.99
C CYS A 36 -8.19 6.87 -4.45
N GLU A 37 -9.18 6.29 -3.77
CA GLU A 37 -10.55 6.77 -3.93
C GLU A 37 -10.71 8.07 -3.11
N PRO A 38 -11.49 9.05 -3.58
CA PRO A 38 -11.63 10.35 -2.90
C PRO A 38 -12.04 10.26 -1.42
N HIS A 39 -12.81 9.23 -1.05
CA HIS A 39 -13.26 9.00 0.32
C HIS A 39 -12.19 8.39 1.24
N GLU A 40 -11.06 7.94 0.69
CA GLU A 40 -9.96 7.31 1.43
C GLU A 40 -8.79 8.27 1.73
N ILE A 41 -8.88 9.54 1.28
CA ILE A 41 -7.82 10.54 1.43
C ILE A 41 -7.40 10.73 2.89
N ALA A 42 -8.37 10.78 3.81
CA ALA A 42 -8.09 10.97 5.25
C ALA A 42 -7.27 9.79 5.81
N ALA A 43 -7.66 8.56 5.51
CA ALA A 43 -6.94 7.35 5.96
C ALA A 43 -5.54 7.25 5.36
N LEU A 44 -5.38 7.63 4.08
CA LEU A 44 -4.07 7.68 3.43
C LEU A 44 -3.17 8.77 4.04
N TYR A 45 -3.74 9.91 4.43
CA TYR A 45 -3.01 10.98 5.12
C TYR A 45 -2.55 10.55 6.52
N GLU A 46 -3.37 9.81 7.27
CA GLU A 46 -2.95 9.20 8.54
C GLU A 46 -1.81 8.20 8.36
N PHE A 47 -1.89 7.33 7.34
CA PHE A 47 -0.81 6.40 7.03
C PHE A 47 0.50 7.11 6.68
N VAL A 48 0.46 8.20 5.90
CA VAL A 48 1.66 9.00 5.58
C VAL A 48 2.27 9.60 6.85
N GLN A 49 1.45 10.12 7.77
CA GLN A 49 1.93 10.64 9.05
C GLN A 49 2.58 9.55 9.90
N GLU A 50 1.99 8.36 9.95
CA GLU A 50 2.55 7.22 10.68
C GLU A 50 3.90 6.79 10.10
N VAL A 51 4.00 6.66 8.77
CA VAL A 51 5.25 6.32 8.09
C VAL A 51 6.33 7.39 8.35
N ALA A 52 5.98 8.67 8.22
CA ALA A 52 6.91 9.78 8.49
C ALA A 52 7.38 9.80 9.96
N SER A 53 6.51 9.43 10.89
CA SER A 53 6.85 9.36 12.32
C SER A 53 7.74 8.16 12.65
N ARG A 54 7.61 7.06 11.92
CA ARG A 54 8.46 5.86 12.06
C ARG A 54 9.87 6.07 11.48
N ASP A 55 10.00 6.91 10.46
CA ASP A 55 11.29 7.29 9.85
C ASP A 55 12.06 8.35 10.66
N GLY A 56 11.42 8.96 11.67
CA GLY A 56 11.99 10.00 12.54
C GLY A 56 13.11 9.57 13.51
N SER A 57 13.68 8.37 13.35
CA SER A 57 14.91 7.98 14.08
C SER A 57 16.20 8.46 13.40
N VAL A 58 16.10 9.19 12.28
CA VAL A 58 17.24 9.93 11.70
C VAL A 58 17.06 11.43 11.91
N GLY A 59 17.65 11.93 13.01
CA GLY A 59 18.19 13.29 13.07
C GLY A 59 17.28 14.39 13.60
N ALA A 60 17.11 14.44 14.93
CA ALA A 60 17.06 15.72 15.63
C ALA A 60 18.31 15.81 16.51
N SER A 61 19.30 16.57 16.03
CA SER A 61 20.45 17.08 16.79
C SER A 61 20.16 18.51 17.20
#